data_AF-A0A956QM11-F1
#
_entry.id   AF-A0A956QM11-F1
#
_cell.length_a   1.000
_cell.length_b   1.000
_cell.length_c   1.000
_cell.angle_alpha   90.00
_cell.angle_beta   90.00
_cell.angle_gamma   90.00
#
_symmetry.space_group_name_H-M   'P 1'
#
loop_
_entity.id
_entity.type
_entity.pdbx_description
1 polymer ?
#
loop_
_entity_poly.entity_id
_entity_poly.type
_entity_poly.pdbx_seq_one_letter_code
_entity_poly.pdbx_strand_id
1 'polypeptide(L)'
;LYSEHQNLNLVTVPKLVKVSSGRAALDILRSDGHEIDLVITTLNPGDMHARELAESVRRSGNDLPVVLLTYDERGLNQMAARHDLSMFEKVFLWQGDFRILIAIVKFIEDRRNVAHDSATVGVQSIILIEDAVYFYSSYLPIVYGQLLHHSLSLISESVNASQRFLRLRARPKILLYSNFEDAWEAFQTHHS
;
A
#
# COMPACT_ATOMS: atom_id res chain seq x y z
N LEU A 1 -0.80 21.10 10.23
CA LEU A 1 -1.38 19.89 10.84
C LEU A 1 -2.92 19.87 10.88
N TYR A 2 -3.63 21.01 10.88
CA TYR A 2 -5.09 21.03 10.63
C TYR A 2 -5.46 21.66 9.27
N SER A 3 -4.65 22.60 8.78
CA SER A 3 -4.91 23.34 7.54
C SER A 3 -4.74 22.53 6.25
N GLU A 4 -3.80 21.57 6.19
CA GLU A 4 -3.68 20.66 5.04
C GLU A 4 -4.78 19.57 5.02
N HIS A 5 -5.43 19.31 6.16
CA HIS A 5 -6.46 18.27 6.28
C HIS A 5 -7.86 18.76 5.91
N GLN A 6 -8.13 20.07 6.00
CA GLN A 6 -9.47 20.61 5.71
C GLN A 6 -9.87 20.54 4.24
N ASN A 7 -8.90 20.50 3.30
CA ASN A 7 -9.18 20.29 1.88
C ASN A 7 -9.33 18.81 1.48
N LEU A 8 -9.00 17.87 2.38
CA LEU A 8 -8.97 16.42 2.11
C LEU A 8 -10.21 15.66 2.62
N ASN A 9 -11.23 16.37 3.10
CA ASN A 9 -12.40 15.81 3.80
C ASN A 9 -13.25 14.77 3.03
N LEU A 10 -12.88 14.31 1.83
CA LEU A 10 -13.66 13.33 1.07
C LEU A 10 -12.81 12.32 0.26
N VAL A 11 -11.54 12.13 0.60
CA VAL A 11 -10.78 10.94 0.20
C VAL A 11 -10.68 10.10 1.46
N THR A 12 -11.29 8.92 1.49
CA THR A 12 -11.35 8.03 2.66
C THR A 12 -9.95 7.86 3.26
N VAL A 13 -9.68 8.59 4.35
CA VAL A 13 -8.43 8.46 5.09
C VAL A 13 -8.44 7.06 5.69
N PRO A 14 -7.39 6.25 5.50
CA PRO A 14 -7.37 4.91 6.08
C PRO A 14 -7.50 5.02 7.59
N LYS A 15 -8.39 4.23 8.17
CA LYS A 15 -8.49 4.12 9.63
C LYS A 15 -7.25 3.38 10.12
N LEU A 16 -6.48 4.02 11.00
CA LEU A 16 -5.26 3.46 11.53
C LEU A 16 -5.51 2.92 12.94
N VAL A 17 -5.34 1.61 13.10
CA VAL A 17 -5.28 0.95 14.42
C VAL A 17 -3.80 0.76 14.76
N LYS A 18 -3.37 1.31 15.89
CA LYS A 18 -1.96 1.22 16.34
C LYS A 18 -1.85 0.28 17.53
N VAL A 19 -0.86 -0.60 17.48
CA VAL A 19 -0.49 -1.51 18.57
C VAL A 19 1.01 -1.49 18.76
N SER A 20 1.46 -1.87 19.96
CA SER A 20 2.87 -1.85 20.36
C SER A 20 3.52 -3.23 20.41
N SER A 21 2.82 -4.29 20.00
CA SER A 21 3.35 -5.65 19.97
C SER A 21 2.70 -6.52 18.89
N GLY A 22 3.40 -7.57 18.46
CA GLY A 22 2.87 -8.55 17.52
C GLY A 22 1.74 -9.37 18.12
N ARG A 23 1.80 -9.72 19.42
CA ARG A 23 0.66 -10.39 20.09
C ARG A 23 -0.59 -9.52 20.12
N ALA A 24 -0.45 -8.22 20.45
CA ALA A 24 -1.57 -7.30 20.44
C ALA A 24 -2.18 -7.15 19.04
N ALA A 25 -1.35 -7.15 17.99
CA ALA A 25 -1.83 -7.18 16.61
C ALA A 25 -2.67 -8.45 16.33
N LEU A 26 -2.18 -9.62 16.73
CA LEU A 26 -2.90 -10.88 16.56
C LEU A 26 -4.20 -10.95 17.39
N ASP A 27 -4.23 -10.33 18.57
CA ASP A 27 -5.45 -10.22 19.38
C ASP A 27 -6.53 -9.43 18.65
N ILE A 28 -6.18 -8.27 18.09
CA ILE A 28 -7.11 -7.44 17.30
C ILE A 28 -7.57 -8.19 16.06
N LEU A 29 -6.67 -8.89 15.36
CA LEU A 29 -7.05 -9.68 14.19
C LEU A 29 -7.97 -10.86 14.54
N ARG A 30 -7.98 -11.32 15.79
CA ARG A 30 -8.92 -12.37 16.25
C ARG A 30 -10.27 -11.80 16.67
N SER A 31 -10.33 -10.60 17.25
CA SER A 31 -11.58 -9.95 17.66
C SER A 31 -12.30 -9.26 16.50
N ASP A 32 -11.56 -8.45 15.74
CA ASP A 32 -12.06 -7.48 14.78
C ASP A 32 -11.46 -7.69 13.37
N GLY A 33 -10.91 -8.88 13.11
CA GLY A 33 -10.15 -9.18 11.90
C GLY A 33 -10.89 -8.95 10.57
N HIS A 34 -12.22 -8.87 10.59
CA HIS A 34 -13.04 -8.57 9.41
C HIS A 34 -12.98 -7.10 8.98
N GLU A 35 -12.48 -6.19 9.83
CA GLU A 35 -12.35 -4.75 9.51
C GLU A 35 -10.92 -4.34 9.12
N ILE A 36 -9.96 -5.27 9.18
CA ILE A 36 -8.56 -4.99 8.87
C ILE A 36 -8.24 -5.49 7.47
N ASP A 37 -7.83 -4.58 6.60
CA ASP A 37 -7.50 -4.89 5.19
C ASP A 37 -6.00 -4.96 4.91
N LEU A 38 -5.16 -4.53 5.87
CA LEU A 38 -3.70 -4.44 5.73
C LEU A 38 -3.02 -4.41 7.11
N VAL A 39 -1.93 -5.17 7.26
CA VAL A 39 -1.00 -5.07 8.39
C VAL A 39 0.29 -4.41 7.93
N ILE A 40 0.72 -3.35 8.62
CA ILE A 40 2.05 -2.76 8.45
C ILE A 40 2.84 -3.02 9.73
N THR A 41 4.00 -3.66 9.62
CA THR A 41 4.83 -4.00 10.78
C THR A 41 6.28 -3.60 10.58
N THR A 42 6.99 -3.34 11.67
CA THR A 42 8.45 -3.17 11.67
C THR A 42 9.12 -4.52 11.82
N LEU A 43 10.45 -4.60 11.68
CA LEU A 43 11.17 -5.88 11.77
C LEU A 43 10.96 -6.61 13.10
N ASN A 44 10.90 -5.85 14.19
CA ASN A 44 10.68 -6.35 15.54
C ASN A 44 9.58 -5.50 16.19
N PRO A 45 8.30 -5.87 16.04
CA PRO A 45 7.19 -5.16 16.68
C PRO A 45 7.20 -5.21 18.21
N GLY A 46 8.18 -5.86 18.84
CA GLY A 46 8.43 -5.78 20.29
C GLY A 46 8.61 -7.15 20.94
N ASP A 47 7.64 -8.04 20.75
CA ASP A 47 7.56 -9.34 21.43
C ASP A 47 7.74 -10.56 20.51
N MET A 48 7.83 -10.34 19.20
CA MET A 48 8.10 -11.36 18.19
C MET A 48 8.78 -10.74 16.97
N HIS A 49 9.33 -11.58 16.10
CA HIS A 49 9.87 -11.13 14.83
C HIS A 49 8.73 -10.89 13.82
N ALA A 50 8.89 -9.93 12.90
CA ALA A 50 7.91 -9.65 11.84
C ALA A 50 7.51 -10.89 11.03
N ARG A 51 8.48 -11.80 10.87
CA ARG A 51 8.31 -13.11 10.23
C ARG A 51 7.24 -13.95 10.93
N GLU A 52 7.36 -14.09 12.25
CA GLU A 52 6.44 -14.87 13.08
C GLU A 52 5.03 -14.27 13.05
N LEU A 53 4.95 -12.93 13.07
CA LEU A 53 3.69 -12.21 12.89
C LEU A 53 3.08 -12.53 11.51
N ALA A 54 3.82 -12.38 10.41
CA ALA A 54 3.34 -12.62 9.06
C ALA A 54 2.87 -14.07 8.85
N GLU A 55 3.61 -15.06 9.39
CA GLU A 55 3.20 -16.46 9.36
C GLU A 55 1.91 -16.69 10.16
N SER A 56 1.77 -16.05 11.32
CA SER A 56 0.57 -16.17 12.16
C SER A 56 -0.64 -15.53 11.50
N VAL A 57 -0.47 -14.39 10.83
CA VAL A 57 -1.51 -13.76 10.00
C VAL A 57 -1.92 -14.68 8.86
N ARG A 58 -0.96 -15.28 8.14
CA ARG A 58 -1.28 -16.20 7.03
C ARG A 58 -2.01 -17.47 7.51
N ARG A 59 -1.65 -17.99 8.69
CA ARG A 59 -2.31 -19.16 9.29
C ARG A 59 -3.75 -18.90 9.73
N SER A 60 -4.16 -17.64 9.92
CA SER A 60 -5.56 -17.32 10.27
C SER A 60 -6.53 -17.55 9.10
N GLY A 61 -6.01 -17.80 7.89
CA GLY A 61 -6.81 -18.11 6.70
C GLY A 61 -7.34 -16.89 5.96
N ASN A 62 -7.07 -15.68 6.45
CA ASN A 62 -7.43 -14.44 5.77
C ASN A 62 -6.36 -14.08 4.73
N ASP A 63 -6.79 -13.73 3.52
CA ASP A 63 -5.94 -13.08 2.52
C ASP A 63 -5.65 -11.63 2.97
N LEU A 64 -4.87 -11.49 4.04
CA LEU A 64 -4.52 -10.22 4.65
C LEU A 64 -3.07 -9.87 4.30
N PRO A 65 -2.81 -8.80 3.52
CA PRO A 65 -1.47 -8.45 3.12
C PRO A 65 -0.71 -7.92 4.33
N VAL A 66 0.52 -8.40 4.49
CA VAL A 66 1.45 -7.93 5.52
C VAL A 66 2.59 -7.21 4.82
N VAL A 67 2.77 -5.93 5.14
CA VAL A 67 3.84 -5.09 4.61
C VAL A 67 4.86 -4.83 5.71
N LEU A 68 6.14 -4.99 5.36
CA LEU A 68 7.25 -4.65 6.25
C LEU A 68 7.67 -3.19 6.01
N LEU A 69 7.69 -2.37 7.07
CA LEU A 69 8.23 -1.02 7.07
C LEU A 69 9.47 -0.97 7.96
N THR A 70 10.65 -0.89 7.35
CA THR A 70 11.94 -0.85 8.07
C THR A 70 12.51 0.57 8.14
N TYR A 71 13.37 0.84 9.12
CA TYR A 71 14.11 2.10 9.25
C TYR A 71 15.57 1.98 8.80
N ASP A 72 16.04 0.75 8.56
CA ASP A 72 17.44 0.47 8.25
C ASP A 72 17.54 -0.47 7.04
N GLU A 73 18.23 0.03 6.01
CA GLU A 73 18.55 -0.72 4.80
C GLU A 73 19.59 -1.81 5.06
N ARG A 74 20.52 -1.60 6.01
CA ARG A 74 21.53 -2.61 6.35
C ARG A 74 20.89 -3.80 7.04
N GLY A 75 20.00 -3.56 7.99
CA GLY A 75 19.17 -4.58 8.62
C GLY A 75 18.30 -5.33 7.62
N LEU A 76 17.74 -4.62 6.63
CA LEU A 76 16.99 -5.24 5.54
C LEU A 76 17.86 -6.18 4.71
N ASN A 77 19.02 -5.74 4.23
CA ASN A 77 19.90 -6.56 3.40
C ASN A 77 20.41 -7.80 4.16
N GLN A 78 20.75 -7.65 5.44
CA GLN A 78 21.12 -8.78 6.29
C GLN A 78 19.98 -9.77 6.48
N MET A 79 18.75 -9.28 6.63
CA MET A 79 17.57 -10.14 6.71
C MET A 79 17.30 -10.84 5.38
N ALA A 80 17.31 -10.12 4.25
CA ALA A 80 17.11 -10.68 2.92
C ALA A 80 18.13 -11.78 2.60
N ALA A 81 19.35 -11.66 3.10
CA ALA A 81 20.39 -12.68 2.95
C ALA A 81 20.16 -13.94 3.81
N ARG A 82 19.40 -13.83 4.90
CA ARG A 82 19.20 -14.90 5.90
C ARG A 82 17.80 -15.51 5.87
N HIS A 83 16.84 -14.78 5.34
CA HIS A 83 15.42 -15.08 5.44
C HIS A 83 14.72 -14.77 4.13
N ASP A 84 13.81 -15.65 3.75
CA ASP A 84 12.87 -15.40 2.67
C ASP A 84 11.91 -14.27 3.05
N LEU A 85 11.80 -13.25 2.19
CA LEU A 85 10.91 -12.09 2.35
C LEU A 85 9.59 -12.25 1.60
N SER A 86 9.39 -13.37 0.89
CA SER A 86 8.18 -13.68 0.10
C SER A 86 6.88 -13.70 0.92
N MET A 87 6.99 -13.76 2.24
CA MET A 87 5.84 -13.71 3.14
C MET A 87 5.21 -12.32 3.25
N PHE A 88 5.99 -11.28 2.96
CA PHE A 88 5.52 -9.90 2.94
C PHE A 88 5.08 -9.54 1.53
N GLU A 89 3.96 -8.83 1.44
CA GLU A 89 3.44 -8.36 0.15
C GLU A 89 4.41 -7.37 -0.52
N LYS A 90 5.09 -6.56 0.30
CA LYS A 90 6.19 -5.69 -0.10
C LYS A 90 6.96 -5.25 1.15
N VAL A 91 8.19 -4.78 0.93
CA VAL A 91 9.00 -4.10 1.95
C VAL A 91 9.11 -2.62 1.61
N PHE A 92 9.07 -1.73 2.58
CA PHE A 92 9.29 -0.30 2.40
C PHE A 92 10.30 0.22 3.42
N LEU A 93 11.00 1.29 3.04
CA LEU A 93 11.93 2.01 3.91
C LEU A 93 11.27 3.30 4.42
N TRP A 94 11.23 3.48 5.73
CA TRP A 94 10.84 4.73 6.36
C TRP A 94 11.95 5.77 6.23
N GLN A 95 11.66 6.87 5.56
CA GLN A 95 12.62 7.96 5.31
C GLN A 95 12.22 9.27 6.03
N GLY A 96 11.34 9.20 7.04
CA GLY A 96 10.88 10.38 7.79
C GLY A 96 9.63 11.06 7.26
N ASP A 97 9.06 10.56 6.16
CA ASP A 97 7.85 11.11 5.55
C ASP A 97 6.63 10.22 5.82
N PHE A 98 5.65 10.73 6.57
CA PHE A 98 4.41 10.02 6.89
C PHE A 98 3.58 9.64 5.64
N ARG A 99 3.73 10.36 4.52
CA ARG A 99 3.02 10.04 3.28
C ARG A 99 3.32 8.64 2.76
N ILE A 100 4.40 8.01 3.21
CA ILE A 100 4.70 6.60 2.93
C ILE A 100 3.60 5.65 3.40
N LEU A 101 2.93 5.92 4.52
CA LEU A 101 1.84 5.05 4.98
C LEU A 101 0.66 5.10 4.01
N ILE A 102 0.35 6.28 3.48
CA ILE A 102 -0.68 6.44 2.45
C ILE A 102 -0.25 5.74 1.16
N ALA A 103 1.02 5.89 0.76
CA ALA A 103 1.56 5.22 -0.41
C ALA A 103 1.49 3.69 -0.31
N ILE A 104 1.79 3.12 0.85
CA ILE A 104 1.67 1.68 1.12
C ILE A 104 0.22 1.23 0.95
N VAL A 105 -0.74 1.93 1.57
CA VAL A 105 -2.17 1.62 1.44
C VAL A 105 -2.59 1.66 -0.04
N LYS A 106 -2.22 2.74 -0.76
CA LYS A 106 -2.57 2.91 -2.17
C LYS A 106 -1.92 1.85 -3.06
N PHE A 107 -0.69 1.44 -2.77
CA PHE A 107 -0.01 0.36 -3.48
C PHE A 107 -0.78 -0.97 -3.36
N ILE A 108 -1.23 -1.32 -2.15
CA ILE A 108 -2.02 -2.53 -1.92
C ILE A 108 -3.40 -2.44 -2.60
N GLU A 109 -4.08 -1.29 -2.46
CA GLU A 109 -5.36 -1.05 -3.12
C GLU A 109 -5.27 -1.13 -4.65
N ASP A 110 -4.24 -0.53 -5.25
CA ASP A 110 -4.09 -0.50 -6.70
C ASP A 110 -3.82 -1.91 -7.25
N ARG A 111 -2.93 -2.70 -6.60
CA ARG A 111 -2.67 -4.09 -6.99
C ARG A 111 -3.90 -4.99 -6.86
N ARG A 112 -4.70 -4.84 -5.81
CA ARG A 112 -5.92 -5.65 -5.63
C ARG A 112 -7.03 -5.28 -6.61
N ASN A 113 -7.15 -4.00 -6.94
CA ASN A 113 -8.28 -3.51 -7.73
C ASN A 113 -7.99 -3.42 -9.24
N VAL A 114 -6.74 -3.56 -9.70
CA VAL A 114 -6.35 -3.35 -11.11
C VAL A 114 -7.20 -4.18 -12.08
N ALA A 115 -7.34 -5.49 -11.84
CA ALA A 115 -8.09 -6.36 -12.74
C ALA A 115 -9.56 -5.93 -12.87
N HIS A 116 -10.20 -5.59 -11.74
CA HIS A 116 -11.59 -5.17 -11.72
C HIS A 116 -11.80 -3.79 -12.36
N ASP A 117 -10.97 -2.80 -11.98
CA ASP A 117 -11.13 -1.42 -12.43
C ASP A 117 -10.72 -1.24 -13.92
N SER A 118 -9.74 -2.01 -14.42
CA SER A 118 -9.41 -2.03 -15.84
C SER A 118 -10.54 -2.63 -16.67
N ALA A 119 -11.11 -3.77 -16.25
CA ALA A 119 -12.18 -4.44 -17.01
C ALA A 119 -13.53 -3.70 -16.96
N THR A 120 -13.85 -3.06 -15.83
CA THR A 120 -15.20 -2.50 -15.58
C THR A 120 -15.29 -1.02 -15.95
N VAL A 121 -14.20 -0.26 -15.78
CA VAL A 121 -14.19 1.20 -15.83
C VAL A 121 -13.16 1.75 -16.82
N GLY A 122 -12.28 0.90 -17.38
CA GLY A 122 -11.25 1.32 -18.33
C GLY A 122 -10.16 2.18 -17.67
N VAL A 123 -9.91 1.97 -16.37
CA VAL A 123 -8.91 2.76 -15.63
C VAL A 123 -7.51 2.48 -16.15
N GLN A 124 -6.81 3.56 -16.51
CA GLN A 124 -5.43 3.49 -16.98
C GLN A 124 -4.47 3.10 -15.84
N SER A 125 -3.39 2.42 -16.19
CA SER A 125 -2.32 2.05 -15.25
C SER A 125 -0.99 2.63 -15.68
N ILE A 126 -0.21 3.10 -14.72
CA ILE A 126 1.18 3.52 -14.86
C ILE A 126 2.02 2.37 -14.31
N ILE A 127 2.84 1.76 -15.16
CA ILE A 127 3.79 0.72 -14.77
C ILE A 127 5.10 1.39 -14.37
N LEU A 128 5.55 1.14 -13.14
CA LEU A 128 6.82 1.61 -12.59
C LEU A 128 7.72 0.41 -12.35
N ILE A 129 8.94 0.45 -12.87
CA ILE A 129 9.94 -0.61 -12.68
C ILE A 129 11.03 -0.06 -11.76
N GLU A 130 11.14 -0.59 -10.56
CA GLU A 130 12.13 -0.21 -9.56
C GLU A 130 12.35 -1.37 -8.55
N ASP A 131 13.59 -1.80 -8.40
CA ASP A 131 13.98 -2.90 -7.51
C ASP A 131 14.48 -2.40 -6.15
N ALA A 132 15.09 -1.20 -6.11
CA ALA A 132 15.69 -0.69 -4.90
C ALA A 132 14.66 -0.13 -3.91
N VAL A 133 14.65 -0.69 -2.70
CA VAL A 133 13.70 -0.34 -1.64
C VAL A 133 13.76 1.12 -1.24
N TYR A 134 14.97 1.66 -1.12
CA TYR A 134 15.20 3.08 -0.81
C TYR A 134 14.46 4.00 -1.78
N PHE A 135 14.49 3.61 -3.04
CA PHE A 135 14.10 4.41 -4.17
C PHE A 135 12.58 4.45 -4.32
N TYR A 136 11.92 3.30 -4.52
CA TYR A 136 10.46 3.31 -4.62
C TYR A 136 9.77 3.82 -3.35
N SER A 137 10.39 3.64 -2.16
CA SER A 137 9.87 4.19 -0.91
C SER A 137 9.92 5.72 -0.88
N SER A 138 10.84 6.34 -1.61
CA SER A 138 10.98 7.79 -1.72
C SER A 138 9.98 8.40 -2.72
N TYR A 139 9.84 7.79 -3.90
CA TYR A 139 9.04 8.40 -4.97
C TYR A 139 7.56 8.06 -4.90
N LEU A 140 7.16 6.87 -4.46
CA LEU A 140 5.74 6.50 -4.43
C LEU A 140 4.88 7.53 -3.66
N PRO A 141 5.28 8.04 -2.48
CA PRO A 141 4.57 9.13 -1.82
C PRO A 141 4.38 10.38 -2.69
N ILE A 142 5.40 10.74 -3.47
CA ILE A 142 5.39 11.90 -4.35
C ILE A 142 4.43 11.64 -5.53
N VAL A 143 4.56 10.50 -6.20
CA VAL A 143 3.75 10.15 -7.37
C VAL A 143 2.27 10.03 -6.99
N TYR A 144 1.94 9.32 -5.90
CA TYR A 144 0.56 9.25 -5.42
C TYR A 144 0.00 10.63 -5.04
N GLY A 145 0.83 11.50 -4.44
CA GLY A 145 0.44 12.87 -4.13
C GLY A 145 0.08 13.66 -5.39
N GLN A 146 0.90 13.58 -6.44
CA GLN A 146 0.65 14.27 -7.71
C GLN A 146 -0.60 13.72 -8.42
N LEU A 147 -0.74 12.39 -8.49
CA LEU A 147 -1.93 11.76 -9.08
C LEU A 147 -3.21 12.18 -8.35
N LEU A 148 -3.18 12.23 -7.02
CA LEU A 148 -4.32 12.67 -6.23
C LEU A 148 -4.64 14.14 -6.49
N HIS A 149 -3.62 15.01 -6.53
CA HIS A 149 -3.78 16.43 -6.83
C HIS A 149 -4.43 16.64 -8.21
N HIS A 150 -3.92 15.97 -9.25
CA HIS A 150 -4.51 16.02 -10.59
C HIS A 150 -5.93 15.44 -10.64
N SER A 151 -6.18 14.33 -9.93
CA SER A 151 -7.51 13.73 -9.88
C SER A 151 -8.52 14.68 -9.23
N LEU A 152 -8.10 15.43 -8.21
CA LEU A 152 -8.95 16.41 -7.53
C LEU A 152 -9.17 17.68 -8.36
N SER A 153 -8.17 18.17 -9.09
CA SER A 153 -8.29 19.38 -9.91
C SER A 153 -9.28 19.24 -11.08
N LEU A 154 -9.53 18.01 -11.54
CA LEU A 154 -10.50 17.69 -12.60
C LEU A 154 -11.94 17.54 -12.08
N ILE A 155 -12.15 17.59 -10.77
CA ILE A 155 -13.48 17.44 -10.15
C ILE A 155 -14.09 18.82 -9.97
N SER A 156 -15.13 19.12 -10.76
CA SER A 156 -15.94 20.34 -10.61
C SER A 156 -16.56 20.44 -9.21
N GLU A 157 -16.68 21.66 -8.68
CA GLU A 157 -17.35 21.96 -7.40
C GLU A 157 -18.83 21.53 -7.39
N SER A 158 -19.47 21.41 -8.55
CA SER A 158 -20.89 21.05 -8.71
C SER A 158 -21.19 19.54 -8.67
N VAL A 159 -20.18 18.69 -8.46
CA VAL A 159 -20.30 17.23 -8.52
C VAL A 159 -20.76 16.67 -7.17
N ASN A 160 -21.82 15.84 -7.17
CA ASN A 160 -22.30 15.21 -5.94
C ASN A 160 -21.31 14.16 -5.39
N ALA A 161 -21.48 13.74 -4.14
CA ALA A 161 -20.55 12.84 -3.46
C ALA A 161 -20.30 11.52 -4.20
N SER A 162 -21.34 10.89 -4.74
CA SER A 162 -21.24 9.62 -5.47
C SER A 162 -20.45 9.76 -6.78
N GLN A 163 -20.71 10.82 -7.54
CA GLN A 163 -19.99 11.11 -8.78
C GLN A 163 -18.53 11.48 -8.51
N ARG A 164 -18.25 12.20 -7.42
CA ARG A 164 -16.90 12.52 -6.98
C ARG A 164 -16.13 11.25 -6.63
N PHE A 165 -16.75 10.32 -5.91
CA PHE A 165 -16.15 9.04 -5.56
C PHE A 165 -15.78 8.21 -6.81
N LEU A 166 -16.69 8.12 -7.78
CA LEU A 166 -16.42 7.44 -9.06
C LEU A 166 -15.25 8.06 -9.81
N ARG A 167 -15.14 9.40 -9.84
CA ARG A 167 -14.01 10.10 -10.48
C ARG A 167 -12.69 9.86 -9.76
N LEU A 168 -12.68 9.77 -8.43
CA LEU A 168 -11.49 9.42 -7.66
C LEU A 168 -11.06 7.95 -7.85
N ARG A 169 -12.02 7.05 -8.14
CA ARG A 169 -11.72 5.66 -8.53
C ARG A 169 -11.20 5.55 -9.96
N ALA A 170 -11.59 6.47 -10.83
CA ALA A 170 -11.07 6.55 -12.20
C ALA A 170 -9.63 7.10 -12.29
N ARG A 171 -8.99 7.43 -11.16
CA ARG A 171 -7.57 7.84 -11.15
C ARG A 171 -6.71 6.74 -11.77
N PRO A 172 -5.64 7.10 -12.51
CA PRO A 172 -4.66 6.12 -12.94
C PRO A 172 -4.08 5.33 -11.76
N LYS A 173 -3.95 4.02 -11.92
CA LYS A 173 -3.33 3.14 -10.92
C LYS A 173 -1.82 3.11 -11.09
N ILE A 174 -1.07 2.89 -10.01
CA ILE A 174 0.37 2.65 -10.09
C ILE A 174 0.64 1.17 -9.84
N LEU A 175 1.29 0.51 -10.80
CA LEU A 175 1.73 -0.88 -10.68
C LEU A 175 3.25 -0.90 -10.61
N LEU A 176 3.80 -1.12 -9.41
CA LEU A 176 5.24 -1.22 -9.19
C LEU A 176 5.71 -2.67 -9.31
N TYR A 177 6.68 -2.89 -10.20
CA TYR A 177 7.37 -4.16 -10.42
C TYR A 177 8.87 -4.01 -10.16
N SER A 178 9.52 -5.11 -9.78
CA SER A 178 10.95 -5.11 -9.46
C SER A 178 11.84 -5.53 -10.64
N ASN A 179 11.25 -5.99 -11.75
CA ASN A 179 11.98 -6.31 -12.97
C ASN A 179 11.10 -6.04 -14.20
N PHE A 180 11.72 -6.06 -15.36
CA PHE A 180 11.07 -5.76 -16.63
C PHE A 180 10.12 -6.87 -17.07
N GLU A 181 10.48 -8.12 -16.81
CA GLU A 181 9.76 -9.31 -17.23
C GLU A 181 8.35 -9.35 -16.61
N ASP A 182 8.25 -9.20 -15.29
CA ASP A 182 6.97 -9.16 -14.57
C ASP A 182 6.12 -7.95 -15.02
N ALA A 183 6.79 -6.80 -15.25
CA ALA A 183 6.13 -5.60 -15.74
C ALA A 183 5.56 -5.78 -17.15
N TRP A 184 6.29 -6.51 -18.00
CA TRP A 184 5.88 -6.81 -19.37
C TRP A 184 4.72 -7.78 -19.42
N GLU A 185 4.73 -8.83 -18.59
CA GLU A 185 3.61 -9.76 -18.45
C GLU A 185 2.34 -9.04 -17.99
N ALA A 186 2.46 -8.14 -17.01
CA ALA A 186 1.37 -7.30 -16.56
C ALA A 186 0.84 -6.36 -17.65
N PHE A 187 1.75 -5.75 -18.43
CA PHE A 187 1.36 -4.94 -19.58
C PHE A 187 0.53 -5.75 -20.57
N GLN A 188 0.98 -6.94 -20.96
CA GLN A 188 0.25 -7.81 -21.88
C GLN A 188 -1.13 -8.20 -21.36
N THR A 189 -1.23 -8.46 -20.06
CA THR A 189 -2.49 -8.83 -19.39
C THR A 189 -3.52 -7.70 -19.38
N HIS A 190 -3.06 -6.46 -19.18
CA HIS A 190 -3.93 -5.28 -19.01
C HIS A 190 -4.10 -4.42 -20.26
N HIS A 191 -3.41 -4.73 -21.36
CA HIS A 191 -3.46 -3.99 -22.62
C HIS A 191 -4.43 -4.59 -23.66
N SER A 192 -5.22 -5.60 -23.29
CA SER A 192 -6.20 -6.27 -24.17
C SER A 192 -7.60 -5.66 -24.09
#